data_AF-A0A928G512-F1
#
_entry.id   AF-A0A928G512-F1
#
_cell.length_a   1.000
_cell.length_b   1.000
_cell.length_c   1.000
_cell.angle_alpha   90.00
_cell.angle_beta   90.00
_cell.angle_gamma   90.00
#
_symmetry.space_group_name_H-M   'P 1'
#
loop_
_entity.id
_entity.type
_entity.pdbx_description
1 polymer ?
#
loop_
_entity_poly.entity_id
_entity_poly.type
_entity_poly.pdbx_seq_one_letter_code
_entity_poly.pdbx_strand_id
1 'polypeptide(L)'
;MRRFFIILLCTIGWSCHREEPFDAGLFCEELYSPRYATGFSLLSTEQGDATLLVVNKPWQGSMGEQRMLLIDPEERFGNVSHPSVQRISGSVERVVCLSSSYIAMLDAIGQVDKVVGVSGKEFIYNEKISSAEHIGDVGYDSVFNMELLLSLNPDLVLLYGISAKSIIEERLQQFNIPYIYIGEYLEPSPLGKAEWIVAIAEIVGLREQGEECFQHIEERYNTLCQRVRQHTQDKSTLPRVLLNTPYRDVWYLPAPESYMVQLIEDAGGFAYTEGEAGDTTTPIGIEQAYSYAQEADLWLNVGSCESLAELKATNPHFSSTRLVTEQRVYNNTLRRTPSSGSDFWESGVVKPDVILEDLIRIIHPTLLPTEELYYYKQLK
;
A
#
# COMPACT_ATOMS: atom_id res chain seq x y z
N MET A 1 -17.91 26.17 -77.06
CA MET A 1 -19.01 25.73 -76.18
C MET A 1 -18.44 24.94 -75.02
N ARG A 2 -18.94 25.21 -73.82
CA ARG A 2 -18.32 25.01 -72.50
C ARG A 2 -18.06 23.53 -72.13
N ARG A 3 -16.86 23.26 -71.60
CA ARG A 3 -16.54 22.04 -70.83
C ARG A 3 -17.05 22.22 -69.40
N PHE A 4 -17.91 21.33 -68.92
CA PHE A 4 -18.34 21.28 -67.51
C PHE A 4 -17.31 20.46 -66.72
N PHE A 5 -16.65 21.11 -65.76
CA PHE A 5 -15.79 20.47 -64.77
C PHE A 5 -16.68 20.23 -63.53
N ILE A 6 -16.96 18.96 -63.20
CA ILE A 6 -17.66 18.61 -61.96
C ILE A 6 -16.59 18.52 -60.87
N ILE A 7 -16.59 19.51 -59.98
CA ILE A 7 -15.77 19.50 -58.76
C ILE A 7 -16.53 18.68 -57.73
N LEU A 8 -15.99 17.51 -57.37
CA LEU A 8 -16.45 16.69 -56.27
C LEU A 8 -16.01 17.38 -54.96
N LEU A 9 -16.94 17.99 -54.24
CA LEU A 9 -16.69 18.58 -52.92
C LEU A 9 -16.58 17.43 -51.90
N CYS A 10 -15.37 17.06 -51.52
CA CYS A 10 -15.13 16.22 -50.33
C CYS A 10 -15.44 17.05 -49.09
N THR A 11 -16.60 16.81 -48.47
CA THR A 11 -16.91 17.30 -47.14
C THR A 11 -16.08 16.51 -46.12
N ILE A 12 -14.95 17.08 -45.69
CA ILE A 12 -14.23 16.62 -44.51
C ILE A 12 -15.10 16.97 -43.31
N GLY A 13 -15.79 15.98 -42.76
CA GLY A 13 -16.48 16.13 -41.48
C GLY A 13 -15.46 16.28 -40.37
N TRP A 14 -15.21 17.51 -39.92
CA TRP A 14 -14.63 17.73 -38.60
C TRP A 14 -15.65 17.27 -37.56
N SER A 15 -15.48 16.04 -37.08
CA SER A 15 -16.08 15.61 -35.82
C SER A 15 -15.32 16.34 -34.71
N CYS A 16 -15.78 17.54 -34.35
CA CYS A 16 -15.41 18.13 -33.07
C CYS A 16 -15.94 17.20 -31.98
N HIS A 17 -15.09 16.33 -31.43
CA HIS A 17 -15.38 15.67 -30.17
C HIS A 17 -15.55 16.77 -29.12
N ARG A 18 -16.80 17.04 -28.76
CA ARG A 18 -17.13 18.01 -27.72
C ARG A 18 -16.73 17.35 -26.40
N GLU A 19 -15.75 17.92 -25.71
CA GLU A 19 -15.46 17.55 -24.32
C GLU A 19 -16.71 17.88 -23.51
N GLU A 20 -17.33 16.86 -22.92
CA GLU A 20 -18.42 17.06 -21.98
C GLU A 20 -17.83 17.24 -20.58
N PRO A 21 -18.32 18.22 -19.80
CA PRO A 21 -17.88 18.37 -18.42
C PRO A 21 -18.26 17.10 -17.65
N PHE A 22 -17.31 16.55 -16.91
CA PHE A 22 -17.56 15.38 -16.07
C PHE A 22 -18.51 15.73 -14.93
N ASP A 23 -19.63 15.01 -14.85
CA ASP A 23 -20.60 15.13 -13.78
C ASP A 23 -20.50 13.94 -12.82
N ALA A 24 -19.86 14.16 -11.67
CA ALA A 24 -19.76 13.16 -10.63
C ALA A 24 -21.14 12.76 -10.05
N GLY A 25 -22.17 13.61 -10.21
CA GLY A 25 -23.52 13.32 -9.75
C GLY A 25 -24.19 12.14 -10.46
N LEU A 26 -23.65 11.67 -11.59
CA LEU A 26 -24.09 10.46 -12.27
C LEU A 26 -23.74 9.18 -11.49
N PHE A 27 -22.76 9.24 -10.59
CA PHE A 27 -22.30 8.11 -9.79
C PHE A 27 -22.94 8.16 -8.40
N CYS A 28 -24.23 7.81 -8.35
CA CYS A 28 -25.05 7.95 -7.15
C CYS A 28 -25.25 6.65 -6.36
N GLU A 29 -24.93 5.50 -6.94
CA GLU A 29 -25.10 4.20 -6.30
C GLU A 29 -23.77 3.76 -5.66
N GLU A 30 -23.82 3.31 -4.41
CA GLU A 30 -22.66 2.75 -3.73
C GLU A 30 -22.42 1.33 -4.24
N LEU A 31 -21.35 1.13 -5.02
CA LEU A 31 -21.02 -0.17 -5.58
C LEU A 31 -20.40 -1.10 -4.52
N TYR A 32 -19.62 -0.50 -3.62
CA TYR A 32 -18.98 -1.17 -2.49
C TYR A 32 -18.79 -0.18 -1.34
N SER A 33 -19.16 -0.61 -0.13
CA SER A 33 -18.98 0.16 1.10
C SER A 33 -17.84 -0.45 1.93
N PRO A 34 -16.64 0.16 1.95
CA PRO A 34 -15.53 -0.33 2.75
C PRO A 34 -15.89 -0.38 4.24
N ARG A 35 -15.50 -1.47 4.91
CA ARG A 35 -15.75 -1.68 6.34
C ARG A 35 -14.62 -1.13 7.22
N TYR A 36 -13.42 -1.03 6.67
CA TYR A 36 -12.21 -0.66 7.40
C TYR A 36 -11.42 0.48 6.72
N ALA A 37 -11.31 0.46 5.39
CA ALA A 37 -10.62 1.48 4.63
C ALA A 37 -11.42 2.79 4.64
N THR A 38 -10.70 3.89 4.78
CA THR A 38 -11.28 5.24 4.80
C THR A 38 -10.84 6.07 3.60
N GLY A 39 -9.80 5.62 2.90
CA GLY A 39 -9.13 6.35 1.85
C GLY A 39 -9.75 6.22 0.46
N PHE A 40 -10.76 5.35 0.26
CA PHE A 40 -11.44 5.22 -1.03
C PHE A 40 -12.96 5.01 -0.94
N SER A 41 -13.63 5.19 -2.07
CA SER A 41 -15.04 4.86 -2.29
C SER A 41 -15.24 4.35 -3.72
N LEU A 42 -16.15 3.39 -3.92
CA LEU A 42 -16.53 2.88 -5.24
C LEU A 42 -18.00 3.19 -5.48
N LEU A 43 -18.25 4.00 -6.50
CA LEU A 43 -19.59 4.45 -6.87
C LEU A 43 -19.91 3.97 -8.29
N SER A 44 -21.13 3.57 -8.57
CA SER A 44 -21.57 3.23 -9.93
C SER A 44 -22.62 4.23 -10.44
N THR A 45 -22.78 4.24 -11.76
CA THR A 45 -23.96 4.83 -12.40
C THR A 45 -25.23 4.08 -11.95
N GLU A 46 -26.40 4.72 -12.12
CA GLU A 46 -27.71 4.08 -11.88
C GLU A 46 -27.88 2.81 -12.74
N GLN A 47 -27.28 2.79 -13.93
CA GLN A 47 -27.32 1.65 -14.85
C GLN A 47 -26.29 0.56 -14.51
N GLY A 48 -25.31 0.84 -13.65
CA GLY A 48 -24.24 -0.08 -13.28
C GLY A 48 -23.24 -0.38 -14.42
N ASP A 49 -23.13 0.52 -15.40
CA ASP A 49 -22.30 0.35 -16.61
C ASP A 49 -20.94 1.06 -16.56
N ALA A 50 -20.71 1.89 -15.53
CA ALA A 50 -19.43 2.50 -15.24
C ALA A 50 -19.24 2.69 -13.73
N THR A 51 -17.98 2.69 -13.31
CA THR A 51 -17.57 2.85 -11.91
C THR A 51 -16.71 4.11 -11.75
N LEU A 52 -16.89 4.81 -10.65
CA LEU A 52 -16.02 5.89 -10.20
C LEU A 52 -15.31 5.46 -8.92
N LEU A 53 -14.01 5.21 -9.03
CA LEU A 53 -13.15 5.07 -7.86
C LEU A 53 -12.75 6.47 -7.39
N VAL A 54 -13.15 6.82 -6.17
CA VAL A 54 -12.78 8.07 -5.51
C VAL A 54 -11.73 7.77 -4.45
N VAL A 55 -10.60 8.47 -4.51
CA VAL A 55 -9.52 8.41 -3.52
C VAL A 55 -9.56 9.67 -2.67
N ASN A 56 -9.92 9.51 -1.40
CA ASN A 56 -10.23 10.59 -0.46
C ASN A 56 -9.00 11.22 0.20
N LYS A 57 -7.92 10.45 0.31
CA LYS A 57 -6.64 10.90 0.91
C LYS A 57 -5.48 10.41 0.03
N PRO A 58 -5.20 11.08 -1.11
CA PRO A 58 -4.23 10.58 -2.10
C PRO A 58 -2.77 10.62 -1.63
N TRP A 59 -2.44 11.44 -0.63
CA TRP A 59 -1.11 11.48 0.01
C TRP A 59 -1.18 11.99 1.45
N GLN A 60 -0.12 11.78 2.23
CA GLN A 60 -0.02 12.27 3.60
C GLN A 60 -0.21 13.79 3.68
N GLY A 61 -1.11 14.25 4.54
CA GLY A 61 -1.38 15.69 4.74
C GLY A 61 -2.29 16.34 3.70
N SER A 62 -2.90 15.59 2.76
CA SER A 62 -3.95 16.12 1.90
C SER A 62 -5.16 16.58 2.73
N MET A 63 -5.64 17.79 2.47
CA MET A 63 -6.78 18.43 3.12
C MET A 63 -7.91 18.64 2.09
N GLY A 64 -8.71 17.60 1.89
CA GLY A 64 -9.89 17.64 1.02
C GLY A 64 -9.60 17.43 -0.48
N GLU A 65 -8.35 17.20 -0.87
CA GLU A 65 -8.04 16.80 -2.24
C GLU A 65 -8.52 15.37 -2.53
N GLN A 66 -9.30 15.22 -3.58
CA GLN A 66 -9.67 13.92 -4.13
C GLN A 66 -8.97 13.67 -5.47
N ARG A 67 -8.74 12.39 -5.76
CA ARG A 67 -8.39 11.89 -7.09
C ARG A 67 -9.38 10.83 -7.48
N MET A 68 -9.80 10.83 -8.72
CA MET A 68 -10.86 9.97 -9.21
C MET A 68 -10.40 9.22 -10.45
N LEU A 69 -10.83 7.97 -10.57
CA LEU A 69 -10.67 7.17 -11.77
C LEU A 69 -12.05 6.73 -12.24
N LEU A 70 -12.44 7.21 -13.42
CA LEU A 70 -13.59 6.73 -14.16
C LEU A 70 -13.22 5.44 -14.89
N ILE A 71 -13.89 4.35 -14.55
CA ILE A 71 -13.76 3.03 -15.16
C ILE A 71 -14.96 2.84 -16.08
N ASP A 72 -14.71 2.97 -17.39
CA ASP A 72 -15.74 2.99 -18.42
C ASP A 72 -15.46 1.92 -19.48
N PRO A 73 -15.73 0.63 -19.16
CA PRO A 73 -15.36 -0.49 -20.01
C PRO A 73 -16.08 -0.50 -21.37
N GLU A 74 -17.26 0.10 -21.46
CA GLU A 74 -18.08 0.15 -22.68
C GLU A 74 -17.97 1.48 -23.45
N GLU A 75 -17.02 2.35 -23.09
CA GLU A 75 -16.79 3.65 -23.71
C GLU A 75 -18.04 4.55 -23.79
N ARG A 76 -18.86 4.53 -22.74
CA ARG A 76 -20.12 5.30 -22.65
C ARG A 76 -19.88 6.79 -22.48
N PHE A 77 -18.73 7.16 -21.91
CA PHE A 77 -18.38 8.55 -21.66
C PHE A 77 -17.45 9.09 -22.76
N GLY A 78 -17.56 10.39 -23.04
CA GLY A 78 -16.62 11.10 -23.91
C GLY A 78 -15.25 11.31 -23.24
N ASN A 79 -14.43 12.17 -23.83
CA ASN A 79 -13.22 12.64 -23.16
C ASN A 79 -13.62 13.45 -21.91
N VAL A 80 -13.09 13.05 -20.76
CA VAL A 80 -13.31 13.73 -19.48
C VAL A 80 -12.27 14.84 -19.30
N SER A 81 -12.73 16.09 -19.26
CA SER A 81 -11.89 17.26 -19.04
C SER A 81 -12.04 17.74 -17.59
N HIS A 82 -11.38 17.04 -16.66
CA HIS A 82 -11.36 17.41 -15.24
C HIS A 82 -10.00 17.09 -14.59
N PRO A 83 -9.34 18.05 -13.90
CA PRO A 83 -7.94 17.89 -13.46
C PRO A 83 -7.73 16.79 -12.41
N SER A 84 -8.78 16.43 -11.68
CA SER A 84 -8.72 15.37 -10.66
C SER A 84 -9.27 14.03 -11.12
N VAL A 85 -9.79 13.92 -12.35
CA VAL A 85 -10.42 12.70 -12.87
C VAL A 85 -9.55 12.15 -13.99
N GLN A 86 -9.15 10.89 -13.87
CA GLN A 86 -8.57 10.11 -14.95
C GLN A 86 -9.63 9.14 -15.46
N ARG A 87 -9.46 8.66 -16.70
CA ARG A 87 -10.38 7.71 -17.32
C ARG A 87 -9.60 6.53 -17.86
N ILE A 88 -10.11 5.33 -17.59
CA ILE A 88 -9.75 4.12 -18.32
C ILE A 88 -10.95 3.67 -19.17
N SER A 89 -10.66 3.31 -20.41
CA SER A 89 -11.63 2.78 -21.37
C SER A 89 -11.27 1.33 -21.69
N GLY A 90 -12.26 0.43 -21.67
CA GLY A 90 -12.03 -1.00 -21.88
C GLY A 90 -11.35 -1.71 -20.70
N SER A 91 -10.78 -2.90 -20.98
CA SER A 91 -10.09 -3.72 -19.98
C SER A 91 -8.66 -3.24 -19.74
N VAL A 92 -8.27 -3.10 -18.47
CA VAL A 92 -6.89 -2.79 -18.08
C VAL A 92 -6.04 -4.06 -18.16
N GLU A 93 -5.08 -4.11 -19.07
CA GLU A 93 -4.19 -5.26 -19.30
C GLU A 93 -2.71 -4.95 -19.01
N ARG A 94 -2.34 -3.66 -18.97
CA ARG A 94 -0.96 -3.20 -18.84
C ARG A 94 -0.84 -2.16 -17.74
N VAL A 95 -0.40 -2.60 -16.56
CA VAL A 95 -0.28 -1.77 -15.36
C VAL A 95 1.18 -1.49 -15.05
N VAL A 96 1.50 -0.23 -14.76
CA VAL A 96 2.78 0.13 -14.14
C VAL A 96 2.55 0.40 -12.65
N CYS A 97 3.25 -0.34 -11.79
CA CYS A 97 3.12 -0.24 -10.34
C CYS A 97 4.30 0.52 -9.74
N LEU A 98 4.08 1.71 -9.16
CA LEU A 98 5.18 2.44 -8.52
C LEU A 98 5.46 1.98 -7.08
N SER A 99 4.58 1.18 -6.47
CA SER A 99 4.81 0.52 -5.17
C SER A 99 4.72 -1.00 -5.31
N SER A 100 5.56 -1.71 -4.55
CA SER A 100 5.51 -3.17 -4.46
C SER A 100 4.19 -3.66 -3.84
N SER A 101 3.56 -2.88 -2.95
CA SER A 101 2.26 -3.24 -2.37
C SER A 101 1.16 -3.43 -3.42
N TYR A 102 1.22 -2.72 -4.54
CA TYR A 102 0.25 -2.85 -5.64
C TYR A 102 0.45 -4.15 -6.41
N ILE A 103 1.70 -4.59 -6.54
CA ILE A 103 2.04 -5.89 -7.14
C ILE A 103 1.47 -7.00 -6.28
N ALA A 104 1.60 -6.90 -4.96
CA ALA A 104 1.03 -7.88 -4.04
C ALA A 104 -0.50 -7.95 -4.12
N MET A 105 -1.18 -6.81 -4.23
CA MET A 105 -2.64 -6.77 -4.42
C MET A 105 -3.06 -7.44 -5.73
N LEU A 106 -2.35 -7.18 -6.84
CA LEU A 106 -2.60 -7.84 -8.13
C LEU A 106 -2.30 -9.35 -8.07
N ASP A 107 -1.20 -9.77 -7.44
CA ASP A 107 -0.85 -11.20 -7.32
C ASP A 107 -1.85 -11.97 -6.45
N ALA A 108 -2.38 -11.34 -5.40
CA ALA A 108 -3.39 -11.94 -4.52
C ALA A 108 -4.71 -12.28 -5.24
N ILE A 109 -5.06 -11.56 -6.31
CA ILE A 109 -6.20 -11.84 -7.20
C ILE A 109 -5.78 -12.51 -8.52
N GLY A 110 -4.54 -13.02 -8.61
CA GLY A 110 -4.05 -13.75 -9.77
C GLY A 110 -3.81 -12.90 -11.03
N GLN A 111 -3.67 -11.59 -10.90
CA GLN A 111 -3.51 -10.62 -12.00
C GLN A 111 -2.11 -9.99 -12.08
N VAL A 112 -1.11 -10.60 -11.45
CA VAL A 112 0.29 -10.11 -11.49
C VAL A 112 0.85 -10.02 -12.92
N ASP A 113 0.36 -10.84 -13.86
CA ASP A 113 0.80 -10.85 -15.26
C ASP A 113 0.39 -9.58 -16.02
N LYS A 114 -0.53 -8.76 -15.49
CA LYS A 114 -0.87 -7.44 -16.03
C LYS A 114 0.20 -6.39 -15.74
N VAL A 115 1.13 -6.66 -14.81
CA VAL A 115 2.23 -5.73 -14.50
C VAL A 115 3.21 -5.73 -15.66
N VAL A 116 3.46 -4.56 -16.25
CA VAL A 116 4.42 -4.38 -17.35
C VAL A 116 5.63 -3.54 -16.95
N GLY A 117 5.51 -2.80 -15.84
CA GLY A 117 6.62 -2.02 -15.30
C GLY A 117 6.49 -1.74 -13.81
N VAL A 118 7.63 -1.50 -13.19
CA VAL A 118 7.75 -1.25 -11.75
C VAL A 118 8.73 -0.10 -11.48
N SER A 119 8.74 0.38 -10.25
CA SER A 119 9.72 1.35 -9.75
C SER A 119 10.68 0.67 -8.77
N GLY A 120 11.96 0.54 -9.15
CA GLY A 120 12.99 -0.08 -8.31
C GLY A 120 12.83 -1.59 -8.24
N LYS A 121 13.05 -2.26 -9.37
CA LYS A 121 12.81 -3.70 -9.56
C LYS A 121 13.64 -4.57 -8.61
N GLU A 122 14.82 -4.10 -8.22
CA GLU A 122 15.70 -4.77 -7.26
C GLU A 122 15.09 -4.87 -5.86
N PHE A 123 14.12 -4.03 -5.52
CA PHE A 123 13.42 -4.04 -4.24
C PHE A 123 12.15 -4.89 -4.24
N ILE A 124 11.77 -5.46 -5.38
CA ILE A 124 10.58 -6.30 -5.51
C ILE A 124 10.90 -7.73 -5.04
N TYR A 125 10.05 -8.25 -4.15
CA TYR A 125 10.17 -9.60 -3.62
C TYR A 125 9.54 -10.64 -4.55
N ASN A 126 8.39 -10.33 -5.17
CA ASN A 126 7.66 -11.23 -6.06
C ASN A 126 8.55 -11.72 -7.22
N GLU A 127 8.89 -13.01 -7.20
CA GLU A 127 9.82 -13.60 -8.17
C GLU A 127 9.31 -13.54 -9.61
N LYS A 128 7.99 -13.57 -9.84
CA LYS A 128 7.42 -13.44 -11.19
C LYS A 128 7.73 -12.07 -11.80
N ILE A 129 7.93 -11.05 -10.97
CA ILE A 129 8.26 -9.70 -11.41
C ILE A 129 9.77 -9.46 -11.39
N SER A 130 10.43 -9.76 -10.27
CA SER A 130 11.85 -9.45 -10.08
C SER A 130 12.76 -10.22 -11.04
N SER A 131 12.39 -11.46 -11.40
CA SER A 131 13.16 -12.28 -12.35
C SER A 131 12.79 -12.08 -13.83
N ALA A 132 11.66 -11.44 -14.13
CA ALA A 132 11.13 -11.35 -15.49
C ALA A 132 11.81 -10.25 -16.31
N GLU A 133 12.62 -10.60 -17.31
CA GLU A 133 13.36 -9.62 -18.14
C GLU A 133 12.48 -8.61 -18.88
N HIS A 134 11.23 -8.97 -19.19
CA HIS A 134 10.30 -8.13 -19.94
C HIS A 134 9.63 -7.02 -19.09
N ILE A 135 9.73 -7.09 -17.76
CA ILE A 135 9.22 -6.05 -16.87
C ILE A 135 10.21 -4.88 -16.86
N GLY A 136 9.76 -3.71 -17.33
CA GLY A 136 10.56 -2.50 -17.33
C GLY A 136 10.67 -1.86 -15.95
N ASP A 137 11.87 -1.42 -15.58
CA ASP A 137 12.08 -0.62 -14.38
C ASP A 137 12.08 0.86 -14.73
N VAL A 138 10.99 1.56 -14.41
CA VAL A 138 10.83 2.98 -14.72
C VAL A 138 11.56 3.88 -13.72
N GLY A 139 12.17 3.32 -12.66
CA GLY A 139 12.86 4.06 -11.62
C GLY A 139 11.92 4.88 -10.73
N TYR A 140 12.51 5.57 -9.74
CA TYR A 140 11.83 6.42 -8.76
C TYR A 140 12.44 7.84 -8.71
N ASP A 141 11.71 8.78 -8.11
CA ASP A 141 12.16 10.16 -7.88
C ASP A 141 12.77 10.84 -9.12
N SER A 142 14.02 11.31 -9.00
CA SER A 142 14.73 12.06 -10.04
C SER A 142 15.24 11.19 -11.19
N VAL A 143 15.29 9.86 -11.01
CA VAL A 143 15.74 8.90 -12.03
C VAL A 143 14.59 8.30 -12.83
N PHE A 144 13.35 8.80 -12.65
CA PHE A 144 12.17 8.32 -13.37
C PHE A 144 12.31 8.43 -14.89
N ASN A 145 12.19 7.30 -15.57
CA ASN A 145 12.40 7.15 -17.01
C ASN A 145 11.05 7.17 -17.78
N MET A 146 10.66 8.35 -18.25
CA MET A 146 9.45 8.54 -19.05
C MET A 146 9.49 7.82 -20.40
N GLU A 147 10.65 7.78 -21.06
CA GLU A 147 10.77 7.16 -22.40
C GLU A 147 10.51 5.65 -22.30
N LEU A 148 11.07 5.02 -21.27
CA LEU A 148 10.79 3.63 -20.97
C LEU A 148 9.31 3.43 -20.65
N LEU A 149 8.72 4.24 -19.78
CA LEU A 149 7.29 4.14 -19.45
C LEU A 149 6.40 4.23 -20.71
N LEU A 150 6.70 5.17 -21.62
CA LEU A 150 5.97 5.29 -22.89
C LEU A 150 6.14 4.04 -23.77
N SER A 151 7.35 3.47 -23.82
CA SER A 151 7.60 2.24 -24.59
C SER A 151 6.88 1.01 -24.01
N LEU A 152 6.57 1.02 -22.71
CA LEU A 152 5.76 -0.01 -22.07
C LEU A 152 4.27 0.10 -22.43
N ASN A 153 3.82 1.23 -23.01
CA ASN A 153 2.43 1.46 -23.43
C ASN A 153 1.41 1.00 -22.36
N PRO A 154 1.43 1.58 -21.14
CA PRO A 154 0.52 1.19 -20.06
C PRO A 154 -0.89 1.73 -20.27
N ASP A 155 -1.88 0.96 -19.82
CA ASP A 155 -3.28 1.38 -19.73
C ASP A 155 -3.52 2.22 -18.46
N LEU A 156 -2.75 1.94 -17.40
CA LEU A 156 -2.85 2.64 -16.12
C LEU A 156 -1.51 2.63 -15.37
N VAL A 157 -1.22 3.74 -14.69
CA VAL A 157 -0.12 3.85 -13.72
C VAL A 157 -0.69 3.98 -12.30
N LEU A 158 -0.29 3.08 -11.41
CA LEU A 158 -0.63 3.15 -9.99
C LEU A 158 0.43 3.96 -9.24
N LEU A 159 0.02 5.10 -8.69
CA LEU A 159 0.88 6.07 -8.01
C LEU A 159 0.70 6.05 -6.50
N TYR A 160 1.73 6.54 -5.81
CA TYR A 160 1.62 7.09 -4.45
C TYR A 160 2.14 8.54 -4.47
N GLY A 161 1.76 9.33 -3.47
CA GLY A 161 2.39 10.61 -3.16
C GLY A 161 3.10 10.54 -1.82
N ILE A 162 4.18 11.31 -1.63
CA ILE A 162 4.87 11.48 -0.35
C ILE A 162 4.69 12.93 0.08
N SER A 163 3.89 13.16 1.12
CA SER A 163 3.62 14.49 1.71
C SER A 163 3.08 15.57 0.74
N ALA A 164 2.93 15.24 -0.54
CA ALA A 164 2.44 16.10 -1.62
C ALA A 164 2.08 15.25 -2.84
N LYS A 165 1.47 15.91 -3.83
CA LYS A 165 1.30 15.41 -5.20
C LYS A 165 2.62 14.90 -5.77
N SER A 166 2.58 13.76 -6.45
CA SER A 166 3.74 13.18 -7.13
C SER A 166 4.24 14.07 -8.26
N ILE A 167 5.56 14.25 -8.37
CA ILE A 167 6.20 14.96 -9.49
C ILE A 167 5.98 14.26 -10.84
N ILE A 168 5.60 12.99 -10.82
CA ILE A 168 5.35 12.17 -12.01
C ILE A 168 3.97 12.49 -12.60
N GLU A 169 3.01 12.94 -11.78
CA GLU A 169 1.63 13.22 -12.21
C GLU A 169 1.58 14.20 -13.38
N GLU A 170 2.34 15.30 -13.33
CA GLU A 170 2.35 16.29 -14.42
C GLU A 170 2.86 15.71 -15.75
N ARG A 171 3.83 14.79 -15.68
CA ARG A 171 4.35 14.14 -16.88
C ARG A 171 3.32 13.16 -17.45
N LEU A 172 2.64 12.38 -16.61
CA LEU A 172 1.58 11.48 -17.06
C LEU A 172 0.42 12.24 -17.71
N GLN A 173 0.04 13.39 -17.14
CA GLN A 173 -0.96 14.29 -17.73
C GLN A 173 -0.53 14.80 -19.11
N GLN A 174 0.73 15.22 -19.28
CA GLN A 174 1.25 15.72 -20.56
C GLN A 174 1.17 14.68 -21.69
N PHE A 175 1.33 13.40 -21.38
CA PHE A 175 1.29 12.31 -22.34
C PHE A 175 -0.07 11.59 -22.40
N ASN A 176 -1.08 12.10 -21.67
CA ASN A 176 -2.41 11.49 -21.57
C ASN A 176 -2.38 10.02 -21.13
N ILE A 177 -1.51 9.68 -20.18
CA ILE A 177 -1.41 8.33 -19.61
C ILE A 177 -2.30 8.29 -18.36
N PRO A 178 -3.32 7.41 -18.31
CA PRO A 178 -4.18 7.30 -17.14
C PRO A 178 -3.39 6.89 -15.90
N TYR A 179 -3.78 7.45 -14.74
CA TYR A 179 -3.16 7.11 -13.46
C TYR A 179 -4.17 7.22 -12.32
N ILE A 180 -3.84 6.61 -11.18
CA ILE A 180 -4.59 6.80 -9.94
C ILE A 180 -3.67 6.67 -8.74
N TYR A 181 -3.98 7.41 -7.67
CA TYR A 181 -3.27 7.26 -6.39
C TYR A 181 -3.85 6.10 -5.60
N ILE A 182 -3.02 5.26 -5.03
CA ILE A 182 -3.43 4.22 -4.09
C ILE A 182 -2.93 4.63 -2.71
N GLY A 183 -3.87 5.04 -1.86
CA GLY A 183 -3.62 5.62 -0.53
C GLY A 183 -3.53 4.59 0.59
N GLU A 184 -3.39 3.31 0.25
CA GLU A 184 -3.41 2.18 1.20
C GLU A 184 -2.42 2.35 2.37
N TYR A 185 -1.25 2.94 2.11
CA TYR A 185 -0.21 3.14 3.11
C TYR A 185 -0.59 4.17 4.21
N LEU A 186 -1.65 4.95 3.98
CA LEU A 186 -2.20 5.92 4.93
C LEU A 186 -3.27 5.32 5.82
N GLU A 187 -3.72 4.08 5.55
CA GLU A 187 -4.70 3.41 6.39
C GLU A 187 -4.05 3.04 7.74
N PRO A 188 -4.62 3.48 8.86
CA PRO A 188 -4.12 3.11 10.18
C PRO A 188 -4.46 1.65 10.52
N SER A 189 -5.54 1.12 9.95
CA SER A 189 -6.01 -0.24 10.18
C SER A 189 -5.30 -1.27 9.29
N PRO A 190 -4.82 -2.40 9.83
CA PRO A 190 -4.29 -3.50 9.02
C PRO A 190 -5.30 -4.06 8.03
N LEU A 191 -6.58 -4.14 8.43
CA LEU A 191 -7.67 -4.54 7.53
C LEU A 191 -8.04 -3.43 6.56
N GLY A 192 -7.99 -2.16 6.97
CA GLY A 192 -8.19 -1.03 6.05
C GLY A 192 -7.15 -1.04 4.94
N LYS A 193 -5.88 -1.30 5.27
CA LYS A 193 -4.78 -1.46 4.31
C LYS A 193 -5.06 -2.58 3.30
N ALA A 194 -5.50 -3.74 3.78
CA ALA A 194 -5.80 -4.90 2.94
C ALA A 194 -7.04 -4.72 2.05
N GLU A 195 -8.06 -3.99 2.51
CA GLU A 195 -9.32 -3.79 1.79
C GLU A 195 -9.15 -3.00 0.48
N TRP A 196 -8.05 -2.27 0.32
CA TRP A 196 -7.66 -1.64 -0.96
C TRP A 196 -7.49 -2.65 -2.11
N ILE A 197 -7.34 -3.94 -1.83
CA ILE A 197 -7.40 -4.99 -2.84
C ILE A 197 -8.71 -4.96 -3.64
N VAL A 198 -9.83 -4.54 -3.04
CA VAL A 198 -11.13 -4.41 -3.71
C VAL A 198 -11.09 -3.32 -4.77
N ALA A 199 -10.48 -2.16 -4.46
CA ALA A 199 -10.31 -1.08 -5.42
C ALA A 199 -9.38 -1.48 -6.59
N ILE A 200 -8.28 -2.19 -6.31
CA ILE A 200 -7.39 -2.73 -7.33
C ILE A 200 -8.11 -3.79 -8.19
N ALA A 201 -8.92 -4.64 -7.57
CA ALA A 201 -9.69 -5.66 -8.27
C ALA A 201 -10.74 -5.04 -9.21
N GLU A 202 -11.43 -3.99 -8.78
CA GLU A 202 -12.37 -3.24 -9.63
C GLU A 202 -11.66 -2.63 -10.85
N ILE A 203 -10.47 -2.04 -10.68
CA ILE A 203 -9.66 -1.49 -11.78
C ILE A 203 -9.40 -2.52 -12.89
N VAL A 204 -9.19 -3.79 -12.53
CA VAL A 204 -8.92 -4.87 -13.49
C VAL A 204 -10.16 -5.71 -13.83
N GLY A 205 -11.36 -5.27 -13.41
CA GLY A 205 -12.64 -5.90 -13.74
C GLY A 205 -12.95 -7.18 -12.95
N LEU A 206 -12.37 -7.36 -11.76
CA LEU A 206 -12.49 -8.55 -10.91
C LEU A 206 -12.96 -8.24 -9.48
N ARG A 207 -13.76 -7.20 -9.28
CA ARG A 207 -14.20 -6.75 -7.94
C ARG A 207 -14.75 -7.86 -7.05
N GLU A 208 -15.63 -8.72 -7.57
CA GLU A 208 -16.17 -9.84 -6.78
C GLU A 208 -15.07 -10.76 -6.22
N GLN A 209 -14.00 -11.01 -6.99
CA GLN A 209 -12.84 -11.79 -6.51
C GLN A 209 -12.01 -11.01 -5.48
N GLY A 210 -11.90 -9.70 -5.64
CA GLY A 210 -11.27 -8.83 -4.65
C GLY A 210 -12.03 -8.82 -3.33
N GLU A 211 -13.35 -8.75 -3.37
CA GLU A 211 -14.22 -8.83 -2.19
C GLU A 211 -14.10 -10.18 -1.49
N GLU A 212 -14.12 -11.30 -2.22
CA GLU A 212 -13.93 -12.63 -1.67
C GLU A 212 -12.53 -12.79 -1.03
N CYS A 213 -11.49 -12.31 -1.72
CA CYS A 213 -10.12 -12.34 -1.20
C CYS A 213 -10.02 -11.55 0.13
N PHE A 214 -10.57 -10.34 0.16
CA PHE A 214 -10.57 -9.51 1.36
C PHE A 214 -11.38 -10.15 2.50
N GLN A 215 -12.55 -10.72 2.21
CA GLN A 215 -13.37 -11.39 3.21
C GLN A 215 -12.61 -12.53 3.88
N HIS A 216 -11.85 -13.33 3.13
CA HIS A 216 -11.03 -14.39 3.70
C HIS A 216 -9.94 -13.87 4.64
N ILE A 217 -9.27 -12.77 4.26
CA ILE A 217 -8.26 -12.10 5.09
C ILE A 217 -8.89 -11.58 6.39
N GLU A 218 -10.03 -10.90 6.28
CA GLU A 218 -10.78 -10.36 7.41
C GLU A 218 -11.20 -11.46 8.39
N GLU A 219 -11.81 -12.54 7.91
CA GLU A 219 -12.27 -13.64 8.75
C GLU A 219 -11.14 -14.26 9.56
N ARG A 220 -9.98 -14.48 8.92
CA ARG A 220 -8.78 -15.01 9.57
C ARG A 220 -8.21 -14.05 10.59
N TYR A 221 -8.04 -12.77 10.23
CA TYR A 221 -7.54 -11.73 11.12
C TYR A 221 -8.42 -11.60 12.38
N ASN A 222 -9.73 -11.47 12.20
CA ASN A 222 -10.67 -11.31 13.31
C ASN A 222 -10.72 -12.55 14.22
N THR A 223 -10.57 -13.75 13.66
CA THR A 223 -10.46 -14.99 14.44
C THR A 223 -9.23 -14.98 15.35
N LEU A 224 -8.09 -14.51 14.85
CA LEU A 224 -6.86 -14.34 15.64
C LEU A 224 -7.06 -13.30 16.75
N CYS A 225 -7.59 -12.12 16.42
CA CYS A 225 -7.89 -11.08 17.41
C CYS A 225 -8.83 -11.58 18.51
N GLN A 226 -9.86 -12.35 18.16
CA GLN A 226 -10.77 -12.92 19.15
C GLN A 226 -10.05 -13.89 20.10
N ARG A 227 -9.17 -14.75 19.57
CA ARG A 227 -8.37 -15.67 20.39
C ARG A 227 -7.45 -14.92 21.34
N VAL A 228 -6.77 -13.89 20.86
CA VAL A 228 -5.89 -13.03 21.70
C VAL A 228 -6.69 -12.37 22.81
N ARG A 229 -7.82 -11.72 22.48
CA ARG A 229 -8.66 -11.03 23.47
C ARG A 229 -9.17 -11.95 24.58
N GLN A 230 -9.41 -13.23 24.30
CA GLN A 230 -9.77 -14.23 25.30
C GLN A 230 -8.60 -14.58 26.25
N HIS A 231 -7.35 -14.49 25.77
CA HIS A 231 -6.14 -14.76 26.52
C HIS A 231 -5.64 -13.54 27.33
N THR A 232 -5.84 -12.33 26.79
CA THR A 232 -5.25 -11.09 27.31
C THR A 232 -6.27 -10.18 28.00
N GLN A 233 -7.05 -10.72 28.94
CA GLN A 233 -8.12 -9.96 29.62
C GLN A 233 -7.58 -8.85 30.55
N ASP A 234 -6.45 -9.09 31.21
CA ASP A 234 -5.81 -8.10 32.08
C ASP A 234 -4.78 -7.28 31.30
N LYS A 235 -5.19 -6.07 30.88
CA LYS A 235 -4.33 -5.13 30.15
C LYS A 235 -3.08 -4.70 30.92
N SER A 236 -3.05 -4.84 32.24
CA SER A 236 -1.86 -4.48 33.04
C SER A 236 -0.70 -5.47 32.91
N THR A 237 -0.96 -6.63 32.29
CA THR A 237 0.00 -7.73 32.12
C THR A 237 0.52 -7.89 30.70
N LEU A 238 0.11 -7.01 29.76
CA LEU A 238 0.51 -7.13 28.36
C LEU A 238 2.03 -6.91 28.22
N PRO A 239 2.73 -7.76 27.44
CA PRO A 239 4.14 -7.55 27.17
C PRO A 239 4.39 -6.19 26.51
N ARG A 240 5.37 -5.44 27.02
CA ARG A 240 5.69 -4.10 26.52
C ARG A 240 6.65 -4.21 25.34
N VAL A 241 6.29 -3.59 24.21
CA VAL A 241 6.97 -3.74 22.93
C VAL A 241 7.54 -2.41 22.46
N LEU A 242 8.86 -2.38 22.30
CA LEU A 242 9.58 -1.25 21.73
C LEU A 242 9.75 -1.45 20.22
N LEU A 243 9.55 -0.38 19.44
CA LEU A 243 9.67 -0.40 17.98
C LEU A 243 10.83 0.48 17.50
N ASN A 244 11.36 0.16 16.32
CA ASN A 244 12.38 0.93 15.60
C ASN A 244 13.73 0.96 16.32
N THR A 245 14.70 1.71 15.77
CA THR A 245 16.00 1.98 16.39
C THR A 245 16.32 3.47 16.28
N PRO A 246 17.22 4.01 17.13
CA PRO A 246 17.72 5.36 16.96
C PRO A 246 18.32 5.61 15.58
N TYR A 247 18.12 6.81 15.06
CA TYR A 247 18.84 7.36 13.92
C TYR A 247 19.43 8.72 14.31
N ARG A 248 20.76 8.83 14.29
CA ARG A 248 21.49 10.05 14.67
C ARG A 248 21.07 10.59 16.05
N ASP A 249 21.10 9.74 17.06
CA ASP A 249 20.75 10.03 18.47
C ASP A 249 19.29 10.46 18.72
N VAL A 250 18.41 10.26 17.74
CA VAL A 250 16.97 10.48 17.88
C VAL A 250 16.23 9.17 17.64
N TRP A 251 15.31 8.82 18.54
CA TRP A 251 14.43 7.68 18.35
C TRP A 251 13.04 8.15 17.92
N TYR A 252 12.59 7.71 16.76
CA TYR A 252 11.27 8.07 16.22
C TYR A 252 10.27 6.99 16.61
N LEU A 253 9.39 7.30 17.57
CA LEU A 253 8.31 6.41 17.98
C LEU A 253 7.06 6.65 17.13
N PRO A 254 6.32 5.59 16.79
CA PRO A 254 5.08 5.74 16.02
C PRO A 254 3.98 6.42 16.85
N ALA A 255 3.06 7.09 16.15
CA ALA A 255 1.82 7.57 16.73
C ALA A 255 0.94 6.40 17.23
N PRO A 256 0.08 6.64 18.24
CA PRO A 256 -0.82 5.63 18.80
C PRO A 256 -1.71 4.91 17.79
N GLU A 257 -2.11 5.59 16.71
CA GLU A 257 -3.03 5.02 15.71
C GLU A 257 -2.33 4.32 14.55
N SER A 258 -1.00 4.26 14.55
CA SER A 258 -0.24 3.71 13.42
C SER A 258 -0.52 2.21 13.19
N TYR A 259 -0.38 1.80 11.94
CA TYR A 259 -0.49 0.39 11.50
C TYR A 259 0.26 -0.61 12.38
N MET A 260 1.54 -0.33 12.70
CA MET A 260 2.34 -1.24 13.51
C MET A 260 1.89 -1.30 14.96
N VAL A 261 1.36 -0.19 15.51
CA VAL A 261 0.83 -0.16 16.87
C VAL A 261 -0.44 -0.98 16.95
N GLN A 262 -1.37 -0.80 16.00
CA GLN A 262 -2.61 -1.59 15.96
C GLN A 262 -2.32 -3.09 15.86
N LEU A 263 -1.36 -3.50 15.01
CA LEU A 263 -0.94 -4.90 14.91
C LEU A 263 -0.43 -5.48 16.24
N ILE A 264 0.36 -4.70 17.00
CA ILE A 264 0.89 -5.14 18.30
C ILE A 264 -0.23 -5.24 19.33
N GLU A 265 -1.14 -4.28 19.37
CA GLU A 265 -2.28 -4.28 20.28
C GLU A 265 -3.25 -5.43 19.97
N ASP A 266 -3.53 -5.69 18.69
CA ASP A 266 -4.34 -6.83 18.25
C ASP A 266 -3.66 -8.17 18.54
N ALA A 267 -2.32 -8.21 18.55
CA ALA A 267 -1.53 -9.34 19.00
C ALA A 267 -1.46 -9.47 20.54
N GLY A 268 -2.05 -8.52 21.28
CA GLY A 268 -2.12 -8.55 22.74
C GLY A 268 -0.82 -8.09 23.41
N GLY A 269 -0.07 -7.21 22.76
CA GLY A 269 1.04 -6.47 23.35
C GLY A 269 0.67 -5.02 23.70
N PHE A 270 1.57 -4.34 24.37
CA PHE A 270 1.51 -2.90 24.61
C PHE A 270 2.64 -2.22 23.83
N ALA A 271 2.35 -1.44 22.80
CA ALA A 271 3.38 -0.73 22.05
C ALA A 271 3.77 0.59 22.73
N TYR A 272 5.06 0.91 22.78
CA TYR A 272 5.51 2.25 23.14
C TYR A 272 5.23 3.25 22.01
N THR A 273 4.49 4.30 22.32
CA THR A 273 4.08 5.36 21.38
C THR A 273 4.22 6.73 22.02
N GLU A 274 4.41 7.76 21.21
CA GLU A 274 4.51 9.15 21.68
C GLU A 274 3.78 10.09 20.70
N GLY A 275 3.32 11.23 21.21
CA GLY A 275 2.60 12.24 20.43
C GLY A 275 1.09 12.07 20.37
N GLU A 276 0.46 12.85 19.49
CA GLU A 276 -0.99 12.84 19.28
C GLU A 276 -1.42 11.75 18.29
N ALA A 277 -2.74 11.51 18.21
CA ALA A 277 -3.35 10.69 17.18
C ALA A 277 -2.96 11.17 15.77
N GLY A 278 -2.77 10.23 14.83
CA GLY A 278 -2.38 10.54 13.46
C GLY A 278 -1.33 9.57 12.88
N ASP A 279 -0.66 10.04 11.83
CA ASP A 279 0.27 9.26 10.99
C ASP A 279 1.73 9.73 11.07
N THR A 280 2.07 10.57 12.06
CA THR A 280 3.42 11.13 12.22
C THR A 280 4.18 10.49 13.39
N THR A 281 5.48 10.29 13.22
CA THR A 281 6.34 9.79 14.30
C THR A 281 6.78 10.92 15.22
N THR A 282 6.91 10.62 16.52
CA THR A 282 7.39 11.57 17.52
C THR A 282 8.86 11.29 17.88
N PRO A 283 9.76 12.29 17.79
CA PRO A 283 11.15 12.11 18.20
C PRO A 283 11.29 12.15 19.73
N ILE A 284 12.03 11.18 20.28
CA ILE A 284 12.48 11.17 21.67
C ILE A 284 14.01 11.07 21.76
N GLY A 285 14.55 11.54 22.88
CA GLY A 285 15.99 11.44 23.17
C GLY A 285 16.40 10.04 23.64
N ILE A 286 17.70 9.74 23.54
CA ILE A 286 18.29 8.44 23.94
C ILE A 286 18.03 8.09 25.40
N GLU A 287 18.02 9.07 26.33
CA GLU A 287 17.78 8.80 27.75
C GLU A 287 16.37 8.24 28.00
N GLN A 288 15.35 8.84 27.40
CA GLN A 288 13.97 8.37 27.48
C GLN A 288 13.82 7.02 26.79
N ALA A 289 14.42 6.86 25.61
CA ALA A 289 14.39 5.59 24.90
C ALA A 289 15.08 4.45 25.69
N TYR A 290 16.17 4.75 26.39
CA TYR A 290 16.85 3.81 27.28
C TYR A 290 15.96 3.41 28.47
N SER A 291 15.21 4.36 29.03
CA SER A 291 14.21 4.06 30.06
C SER A 291 13.14 3.08 29.55
N TYR A 292 12.63 3.28 28.33
CA TYR A 292 11.67 2.35 27.73
C TYR A 292 12.28 0.98 27.45
N ALA A 293 13.52 0.93 26.95
CA ALA A 293 14.21 -0.33 26.71
C ALA A 293 14.46 -1.14 27.99
N GLN A 294 14.59 -0.49 29.15
CA GLN A 294 14.74 -1.16 30.44
C GLN A 294 13.45 -1.80 30.94
N GLU A 295 12.29 -1.22 30.60
CA GLU A 295 10.96 -1.72 30.98
C GLU A 295 10.34 -2.65 29.94
N ALA A 296 10.79 -2.60 28.69
CA ALA A 296 10.24 -3.40 27.62
C ALA A 296 10.53 -4.90 27.79
N ASP A 297 9.62 -5.70 27.24
CA ASP A 297 9.73 -7.16 27.14
C ASP A 297 10.25 -7.60 25.78
N LEU A 298 9.99 -6.83 24.73
CA LEU A 298 10.33 -7.15 23.35
C LEU A 298 10.80 -5.90 22.60
N TRP A 299 11.69 -6.11 21.64
CA TRP A 299 12.15 -5.07 20.72
C TRP A 299 11.98 -5.53 19.27
N LEU A 300 11.13 -4.85 18.51
CA LEU A 300 10.79 -5.21 17.14
C LEU A 300 11.27 -4.16 16.13
N ASN A 301 11.41 -4.60 14.87
CA ASN A 301 11.66 -3.76 13.71
C ASN A 301 12.93 -2.90 13.85
N VAL A 302 14.06 -3.54 14.15
CA VAL A 302 15.35 -2.87 14.42
C VAL A 302 16.10 -2.40 13.16
N GLY A 303 15.35 -1.85 12.21
CA GLY A 303 15.87 -1.28 10.97
C GLY A 303 16.65 -2.29 10.13
N SER A 304 17.83 -1.89 9.68
CA SER A 304 18.70 -2.73 8.83
C SER A 304 19.56 -3.73 9.61
N CYS A 305 19.41 -3.84 10.94
CA CYS A 305 20.22 -4.77 11.73
C CYS A 305 19.77 -6.21 11.47
N GLU A 306 20.70 -7.08 11.08
CA GLU A 306 20.43 -8.50 10.78
C GLU A 306 20.96 -9.44 11.87
N SER A 307 21.69 -8.92 12.86
CA SER A 307 22.19 -9.66 14.02
C SER A 307 22.26 -8.80 15.29
N LEU A 308 22.35 -9.43 16.46
CA LEU A 308 22.57 -8.71 17.72
C LEU A 308 23.96 -8.06 17.75
N ALA A 309 24.94 -8.63 17.06
CA ALA A 309 26.28 -8.05 16.95
C ALA A 309 26.25 -6.70 16.21
N GLU A 310 25.55 -6.64 15.07
CA GLU A 310 25.34 -5.40 14.33
C GLU A 310 24.56 -4.39 15.16
N LEU A 311 23.46 -4.81 15.79
CA LEU A 311 22.66 -3.93 16.65
C LEU A 311 23.48 -3.32 17.78
N LYS A 312 24.35 -4.10 18.44
CA LYS A 312 25.26 -3.61 19.49
C LYS A 312 26.28 -2.61 18.94
N ALA A 313 26.76 -2.82 17.72
CA ALA A 313 27.73 -1.93 17.08
C ALA A 313 27.10 -0.59 16.68
N THR A 314 25.88 -0.61 16.15
CA THR A 314 25.17 0.61 15.72
C THR A 314 24.48 1.34 16.87
N ASN A 315 24.04 0.62 17.90
CA ASN A 315 23.30 1.16 19.04
C ASN A 315 23.95 0.74 20.39
N PRO A 316 25.20 1.15 20.66
CA PRO A 316 25.98 0.67 21.81
C PRO A 316 25.34 1.00 23.16
N HIS A 317 24.58 2.10 23.25
CA HIS A 317 23.85 2.50 24.45
C HIS A 317 22.85 1.43 24.93
N PHE A 318 22.34 0.57 24.04
CA PHE A 318 21.32 -0.43 24.37
C PHE A 318 21.91 -1.84 24.52
N SER A 319 23.22 -2.01 24.34
CA SER A 319 23.90 -3.31 24.29
C SER A 319 23.78 -4.13 25.59
N SER A 320 23.64 -3.46 26.74
CA SER A 320 23.49 -4.07 28.07
C SER A 320 22.05 -4.25 28.54
N THR A 321 21.06 -3.87 27.73
CA THR A 321 19.65 -4.02 28.09
C THR A 321 19.26 -5.51 28.18
N ARG A 322 18.23 -5.80 28.97
CA ARG A 322 17.66 -7.16 29.05
C ARG A 322 17.24 -7.67 27.68
N LEU A 323 16.67 -6.79 26.85
CA LEU A 323 16.26 -7.09 25.48
C LEU A 323 17.39 -7.72 24.67
N VAL A 324 18.58 -7.12 24.70
CA VAL A 324 19.73 -7.58 23.91
C VAL A 324 20.42 -8.79 24.56
N THR A 325 20.53 -8.81 25.89
CA THR A 325 21.23 -9.88 26.61
C THR A 325 20.42 -11.18 26.67
N GLU A 326 19.09 -11.11 26.70
CA GLU A 326 18.17 -12.26 26.64
C GLU A 326 17.69 -12.57 25.21
N GLN A 327 18.27 -11.93 24.18
CA GLN A 327 17.92 -12.12 22.76
C GLN A 327 16.44 -11.86 22.43
N ARG A 328 15.77 -10.94 23.12
CA ARG A 328 14.36 -10.57 22.89
C ARG A 328 14.19 -9.50 21.81
N VAL A 329 15.03 -9.58 20.78
CA VAL A 329 15.01 -8.64 19.65
C VAL A 329 14.61 -9.40 18.39
N TYR A 330 13.64 -8.87 17.67
CA TYR A 330 13.14 -9.44 16.43
C TYR A 330 13.12 -8.40 15.32
N ASN A 331 13.25 -8.85 14.08
CA ASN A 331 13.15 -8.00 12.91
C ASN A 331 12.28 -8.65 11.85
N ASN A 332 11.59 -7.84 11.04
CA ASN A 332 10.68 -8.28 9.98
C ASN A 332 11.43 -8.61 8.67
N THR A 333 12.69 -9.05 8.79
CA THR A 333 13.64 -9.24 7.69
C THR A 333 13.89 -10.71 7.36
N LEU A 334 13.00 -11.63 7.78
CA LEU A 334 13.14 -13.06 7.47
C LEU A 334 13.03 -13.32 5.97
N ARG A 335 12.12 -12.62 5.29
CA ARG A 335 11.82 -12.79 3.88
C ARG A 335 12.27 -11.57 3.08
N ARG A 336 13.56 -11.54 2.77
CA ARG A 336 14.20 -10.49 1.97
C ARG A 336 14.93 -11.05 0.77
N THR A 337 15.00 -10.27 -0.29
CA THR A 337 15.85 -10.57 -1.44
C THR A 337 17.31 -10.18 -1.14
N PRO A 338 18.30 -10.75 -1.85
CA PRO A 338 19.71 -10.32 -1.73
C PRO A 338 19.92 -8.82 -2.00
N SER A 339 19.05 -8.22 -2.82
CA SER A 339 19.03 -6.79 -3.16
C SER A 339 18.18 -5.93 -2.22
N SER A 340 17.91 -6.41 -1.00
CA SER A 340 17.20 -5.70 0.07
C SER A 340 15.68 -5.53 -0.09
N GLY A 341 15.06 -6.10 -1.12
CA GLY A 341 13.60 -6.16 -1.24
C GLY A 341 12.95 -6.89 -0.07
N SER A 342 11.77 -6.45 0.36
CA SER A 342 11.12 -6.90 1.60
C SER A 342 9.73 -7.45 1.33
N ASP A 343 9.51 -8.75 1.58
CA ASP A 343 8.18 -9.37 1.46
C ASP A 343 7.21 -8.81 2.51
N PHE A 344 7.71 -8.41 3.69
CA PHE A 344 6.87 -7.82 4.72
C PHE A 344 6.21 -6.52 4.24
N TRP A 345 6.95 -5.68 3.51
CA TRP A 345 6.41 -4.41 2.99
C TRP A 345 5.67 -4.59 1.65
N GLU A 346 5.91 -5.71 0.96
CA GLU A 346 5.23 -6.07 -0.28
C GLU A 346 3.94 -6.86 -0.01
N SER A 347 4.03 -8.17 0.30
CA SER A 347 2.83 -9.00 0.48
C SER A 347 2.18 -8.90 1.85
N GLY A 348 2.85 -8.30 2.84
CA GLY A 348 2.27 -8.02 4.15
C GLY A 348 1.02 -7.15 4.12
N VAL A 349 0.85 -6.31 3.09
CA VAL A 349 -0.33 -5.45 2.92
C VAL A 349 -1.62 -6.24 2.67
N VAL A 350 -1.51 -7.41 2.03
CA VAL A 350 -2.62 -8.35 1.77
C VAL A 350 -2.53 -9.61 2.65
N LYS A 351 -1.63 -9.61 3.64
CA LYS A 351 -1.47 -10.69 4.62
C LYS A 351 -1.34 -10.14 6.06
N PRO A 352 -2.20 -9.21 6.50
CA PRO A 352 -2.15 -8.70 7.86
C PRO A 352 -2.43 -9.80 8.89
N ASP A 353 -3.19 -10.84 8.54
CA ASP A 353 -3.46 -12.01 9.37
C ASP A 353 -2.20 -12.84 9.62
N VAL A 354 -1.32 -12.97 8.63
CA VAL A 354 -0.04 -13.68 8.77
C VAL A 354 0.95 -12.87 9.60
N ILE A 355 0.97 -11.53 9.43
CA ILE A 355 1.78 -10.65 10.28
C ILE A 355 1.30 -10.73 11.74
N LEU A 356 -0.02 -10.67 11.94
CA LEU A 356 -0.62 -10.80 13.26
C LEU A 356 -0.27 -12.16 13.89
N GLU A 357 -0.30 -13.25 13.12
CA GLU A 357 0.10 -14.57 13.60
C GLU A 357 1.54 -14.61 14.11
N ASP A 358 2.49 -14.03 13.37
CA ASP A 358 3.89 -13.90 13.81
C ASP A 358 4.02 -13.08 15.10
N LEU A 359 3.33 -11.95 15.19
CA LEU A 359 3.36 -11.10 16.38
C LEU A 359 2.77 -11.83 17.58
N ILE A 360 1.68 -12.58 17.40
CA ILE A 360 1.11 -13.42 18.46
C ILE A 360 2.11 -14.47 18.92
N ARG A 361 2.83 -15.14 18.00
CA ARG A 361 3.88 -16.12 18.37
C ARG A 361 5.01 -15.47 19.15
N ILE A 362 5.40 -14.25 18.79
CA ILE A 362 6.50 -13.53 19.46
C ILE A 362 6.07 -13.05 20.86
N ILE A 363 4.85 -12.52 20.98
CA ILE A 363 4.34 -11.92 22.22
C ILE A 363 3.81 -12.99 23.18
N HIS A 364 3.13 -14.01 22.66
CA HIS A 364 2.50 -15.11 23.40
C HIS A 364 2.91 -16.48 22.81
N PRO A 365 4.14 -16.97 23.05
CA PRO A 365 4.68 -18.17 22.39
C PRO A 365 3.88 -19.47 22.58
N THR A 366 3.01 -19.52 23.58
CA THR A 366 2.18 -20.70 23.89
C THR A 366 0.75 -20.61 23.37
N LEU A 367 0.35 -19.48 22.76
CA LEU A 367 -1.04 -19.24 22.34
C LEU A 367 -1.39 -19.92 21.01
N LEU A 368 -0.40 -20.14 20.15
CA LEU A 368 -0.56 -20.77 18.84
C LEU A 368 0.24 -22.08 18.75
N PRO A 369 -0.24 -23.07 17.96
CA PRO A 369 0.32 -24.42 17.96
C PRO A 369 1.66 -24.57 17.22
N THR A 370 2.04 -23.59 16.39
CA THR A 370 3.24 -23.63 15.55
C THR A 370 4.20 -22.53 15.96
N GLU A 371 5.50 -22.84 16.07
CA GLU A 371 6.56 -21.87 16.41
C GLU A 371 7.21 -21.19 15.20
N GLU A 372 6.90 -21.62 13.97
CA GLU A 372 7.50 -21.05 12.76
C GLU A 372 6.98 -19.63 12.50
N LEU A 373 7.91 -18.70 12.31
CA LEU A 373 7.61 -17.33 11.90
C LEU A 373 7.67 -17.21 10.37
N TYR A 374 6.84 -16.36 9.80
CA TYR A 374 6.76 -16.11 8.37
C TYR A 374 7.58 -14.88 7.95
N TYR A 375 7.31 -13.71 8.51
CA TYR A 375 8.01 -12.45 8.21
C TYR A 375 9.10 -12.10 9.23
N TYR A 376 8.91 -12.51 10.48
CA TYR A 376 9.81 -12.14 11.56
C TYR A 376 10.93 -13.15 11.80
N LYS A 377 12.07 -12.67 12.26
CA LYS A 377 13.13 -13.51 12.82
C LYS A 377 13.66 -12.92 14.11
N GLN A 378 14.06 -13.79 15.03
CA GLN A 378 14.80 -13.40 16.21
C GLN A 378 16.25 -13.11 15.83
N LEU A 379 16.79 -11.97 16.26
CA LEU A 379 18.21 -11.68 16.08
C LEU A 379 19.05 -12.54 17.03
N LYS A 380 20.15 -13.08 16.51
CA LYS A 380 21.12 -13.91 17.24
C LYS A 380 22.42 -13.17 17.51
#